data_AF-A0A919PRM6-F1
#
_entry.id   AF-A0A919PRM6-F1
#
_cell.length_a   1.000
_cell.length_b   1.000
_cell.length_c   1.000
_cell.angle_alpha   90.00
_cell.angle_beta   90.00
_cell.angle_gamma   90.00
#
_symmetry.space_group_name_H-M   'P 1'
#
loop_
_entity.id
_entity.type
_entity.pdbx_description
1 polymer ?
#
loop_
_entity_poly.entity_id
_entity_poly.type
_entity_poly.pdbx_seq_one_letter_code
_entity_poly.pdbx_strand_id
1 'polypeptide(L)'
;MIPLVAVAASLALVGACADDPATPRAQASGTPVPAVSVSASGAAPSASAGAATDPAFVDPAPAAAAGKIGPGTECAIPATLPTAAKWTPKDASSYRWSTGGLTLRCEIDAKPAGAIGFIRVFTYEGTDAQQALAVLMITPLFGGKTTGEREITIGGKSGVEAALAANMNGPGRAFAAGGVLVVWRGADEDEFKAGLPAYVLARTAISF
;
A
#
# COMPACT_ATOMS: atom_id res chain seq x y z
N MET A 1 23.27 31.50 32.61
CA MET A 1 24.29 30.73 33.35
C MET A 1 23.98 29.25 33.20
N ILE A 2 25.02 28.49 32.84
CA ILE A 2 25.20 27.06 32.44
C ILE A 2 24.71 26.07 33.54
N PRO A 3 24.47 24.74 33.32
CA PRO A 3 24.87 23.83 32.20
C PRO A 3 23.70 23.08 31.52
N LEU A 4 23.75 22.52 30.30
CA LEU A 4 24.74 21.74 29.52
C LEU A 4 25.15 20.39 30.15
N VAL A 5 24.38 19.33 29.88
CA VAL A 5 24.79 17.95 30.14
C VAL A 5 24.80 17.20 28.82
N ALA A 6 26.01 16.86 28.35
CA ALA A 6 26.27 15.95 27.25
C ALA A 6 26.38 14.52 27.80
N VAL A 7 25.79 13.54 27.11
CA VAL A 7 26.05 12.11 27.36
C VAL A 7 26.53 11.48 26.05
N ALA A 8 27.68 10.82 26.17
CA ALA A 8 28.52 10.32 25.10
C ALA A 8 28.04 8.98 24.50
N ALA A 9 28.56 8.72 23.31
CA ALA A 9 28.37 7.56 22.46
C ALA A 9 28.92 6.24 23.04
N SER A 10 28.45 5.12 22.52
CA SER A 10 29.21 3.87 22.47
C SER A 10 28.86 3.08 21.21
N LEU A 11 29.81 3.02 20.29
CA LEU A 11 29.91 2.11 19.15
C LEU A 11 30.42 0.75 19.66
N ALA A 12 29.87 -0.36 19.18
CA ALA A 12 30.50 -1.67 19.29
C ALA A 12 30.41 -2.41 17.94
N LEU A 13 31.58 -2.62 17.32
CA LEU A 13 31.85 -3.51 16.20
C LEU A 13 32.69 -4.68 16.73
N VAL A 14 32.21 -5.93 16.61
CA VAL A 14 32.96 -7.19 16.35
C VAL A 14 31.91 -8.30 16.22
N GLY A 15 32.00 -9.36 15.42
CA GLY A 15 33.12 -9.90 14.64
C GLY A 15 32.65 -11.04 13.72
N ALA A 16 33.57 -11.49 12.89
CA ALA A 16 33.42 -12.49 11.84
C ALA A 16 33.58 -13.95 12.34
N CYS A 17 33.00 -14.89 11.59
CA CYS A 17 33.54 -16.24 11.39
C CYS A 17 33.09 -16.79 10.03
N ALA A 18 34.08 -17.17 9.22
CA ALA A 18 33.95 -17.98 8.01
C ALA A 18 33.92 -19.48 8.37
N ASP A 19 33.41 -20.32 7.48
CA ASP A 19 34.12 -21.51 6.94
C ASP A 19 33.18 -22.35 6.02
N ASP A 20 33.62 -22.54 4.78
CA ASP A 20 33.24 -23.56 3.77
C ASP A 20 33.71 -24.97 4.24
N PRO A 21 33.22 -26.14 3.74
CA PRO A 21 33.12 -26.47 2.30
C PRO A 21 32.01 -27.48 1.88
N ALA A 22 31.83 -27.64 0.57
CA ALA A 22 31.89 -28.93 -0.17
C ALA A 22 30.89 -29.02 -1.34
N THR A 23 31.45 -29.03 -2.55
CA THR A 23 30.80 -29.41 -3.81
C THR A 23 30.64 -30.93 -3.91
N PRO A 24 29.57 -31.44 -4.54
CA PRO A 24 29.78 -32.42 -5.61
C PRO A 24 29.13 -32.02 -6.93
N ARG A 25 29.89 -32.37 -7.96
CA ARG A 25 29.64 -32.25 -9.40
C ARG A 25 28.71 -33.39 -9.83
N ALA A 26 27.66 -33.08 -10.59
CA ALA A 26 26.96 -34.08 -11.41
C ALA A 26 26.68 -33.49 -12.80
N GLN A 27 27.43 -33.99 -13.78
CA GLN A 27 27.15 -33.86 -15.21
C GLN A 27 26.05 -34.84 -15.61
N ALA A 28 25.13 -34.42 -16.45
CA ALA A 28 24.43 -35.31 -17.37
C ALA A 28 24.11 -34.55 -18.67
N SER A 29 24.74 -34.99 -19.75
CA SER A 29 24.50 -34.60 -21.13
C SER A 29 23.31 -35.38 -21.71
N GLY A 30 22.48 -34.75 -22.54
CA GLY A 30 21.39 -35.43 -23.25
C GLY A 30 20.58 -34.55 -24.20
N THR A 31 21.12 -34.37 -25.41
CA THR A 31 20.56 -34.11 -26.77
C THR A 31 19.14 -33.53 -27.00
N PRO A 32 18.96 -32.59 -27.98
CA PRO A 32 17.72 -31.88 -28.28
C PRO A 32 16.90 -32.44 -29.46
N VAL A 33 15.56 -32.28 -29.46
CA VAL A 33 14.67 -32.31 -30.67
C VAL A 33 13.26 -31.72 -30.35
N PRO A 34 12.41 -31.33 -31.34
CA PRO A 34 12.18 -29.96 -31.77
C PRO A 34 10.80 -29.35 -31.40
N ALA A 35 10.65 -28.07 -31.75
CA ALA A 35 9.50 -27.19 -31.51
C ALA A 35 8.21 -27.54 -32.27
N VAL A 36 7.07 -27.30 -31.62
CA VAL A 36 5.78 -26.97 -32.26
C VAL A 36 4.99 -25.96 -31.41
N SER A 37 4.93 -24.75 -31.96
CA SER A 37 3.82 -23.79 -32.06
C SER A 37 2.72 -23.69 -30.99
N VAL A 38 2.75 -22.54 -30.30
CA VAL A 38 1.68 -21.59 -29.93
C VAL A 38 0.27 -22.10 -29.56
N SER A 39 -0.12 -21.84 -28.32
CA SER A 39 -1.47 -21.35 -27.99
C SER A 39 -1.38 -20.33 -26.86
N ALA A 40 -1.77 -19.09 -27.19
CA ALA A 40 -1.98 -18.03 -26.22
C ALA A 40 -3.28 -18.33 -25.45
N SER A 41 -3.17 -18.41 -24.13
CA SER A 41 -4.29 -18.21 -23.21
C SER A 41 -3.76 -17.37 -22.05
N GLY A 42 -4.41 -16.24 -21.80
CA GLY A 42 -3.97 -15.19 -20.89
C GLY A 42 -3.71 -15.73 -19.49
N ALA A 43 -2.45 -15.66 -19.07
CA ALA A 43 -2.06 -15.86 -17.69
C ALA A 43 -2.46 -14.61 -16.90
N ALA A 44 -3.51 -14.75 -16.08
CA ALA A 44 -3.75 -13.86 -14.97
C ALA A 44 -2.48 -13.85 -14.07
N PRO A 45 -2.10 -12.70 -13.47
CA PRO A 45 -0.93 -12.67 -12.60
C PRO A 45 -1.14 -13.62 -11.42
N SER A 46 -0.16 -14.52 -11.30
CA SER A 46 -0.05 -15.59 -10.31
C SER A 46 -0.06 -15.01 -8.89
N ALA A 47 -1.03 -15.42 -8.08
CA ALA A 47 -0.99 -15.20 -6.64
C ALA A 47 0.15 -16.01 -6.05
N SER A 48 1.12 -15.36 -5.38
CA SER A 48 2.11 -16.04 -4.57
C SER A 48 1.45 -16.76 -3.41
N ALA A 49 1.71 -18.06 -3.30
CA ALA A 49 1.30 -18.90 -2.19
C ALA A 49 2.23 -18.71 -0.99
N GLY A 50 1.64 -18.74 0.22
CA GLY A 50 2.34 -19.18 1.43
C GLY A 50 2.78 -18.08 2.41
N ALA A 51 1.84 -17.31 2.95
CA ALA A 51 2.01 -16.66 4.25
C ALA A 51 0.81 -17.06 5.13
N ALA A 52 1.06 -17.42 6.39
CA ALA A 52 0.00 -17.52 7.38
C ALA A 52 -0.83 -16.23 7.29
N THR A 53 -2.13 -16.38 7.05
CA THR A 53 -2.98 -15.24 6.74
C THR A 53 -3.18 -14.46 8.03
N ASP A 54 -2.42 -13.39 8.19
CA ASP A 54 -2.66 -12.43 9.25
C ASP A 54 -4.12 -11.95 9.12
N PRO A 55 -4.95 -12.15 10.16
CA PRO A 55 -6.36 -11.80 10.11
C PRO A 55 -6.60 -10.31 9.80
N ALA A 56 -5.61 -9.44 10.08
CA ALA A 56 -5.68 -8.02 9.76
C ALA A 56 -5.68 -7.72 8.24
N PHE A 57 -5.28 -8.71 7.42
CA PHE A 57 -5.09 -8.56 5.97
C PHE A 57 -5.95 -9.51 5.13
N VAL A 58 -7.04 -10.03 5.70
CA VAL A 58 -8.04 -10.80 4.95
C VAL A 58 -8.83 -9.86 4.03
N ASP A 59 -8.75 -10.10 2.73
CA ASP A 59 -9.39 -9.27 1.73
C ASP A 59 -10.77 -9.83 1.33
N PRO A 60 -11.84 -9.01 1.33
CA PRO A 60 -13.05 -9.35 0.61
C PRO A 60 -12.80 -9.29 -0.90
N ALA A 61 -13.76 -9.78 -1.69
CA ALA A 61 -13.73 -9.56 -3.13
C ALA A 61 -13.71 -8.04 -3.44
N PRO A 62 -12.88 -7.58 -4.40
CA PRO A 62 -12.85 -6.18 -4.79
C PRO A 62 -14.21 -5.75 -5.37
N ALA A 63 -14.59 -4.50 -5.14
CA ALA A 63 -15.72 -3.90 -5.83
C ALA A 63 -15.47 -3.82 -7.34
N ALA A 64 -16.54 -3.79 -8.14
CA ALA A 64 -16.41 -3.52 -9.57
C ALA A 64 -15.99 -2.07 -9.82
N ALA A 65 -15.02 -1.88 -10.74
CA ALA A 65 -14.60 -0.56 -11.17
C ALA A 65 -15.73 0.14 -11.95
N ALA A 66 -15.97 1.41 -11.66
CA ALA A 66 -16.98 2.24 -12.33
C ALA A 66 -16.47 3.66 -12.66
N GLY A 67 -15.26 4.00 -12.23
CA GLY A 67 -14.62 5.29 -12.47
C GLY A 67 -13.12 5.21 -12.24
N LYS A 68 -12.44 6.36 -12.34
CA LYS A 68 -11.01 6.49 -12.05
C LYS A 68 -10.62 7.91 -11.70
N ILE A 69 -9.54 8.04 -10.95
CA ILE A 69 -8.75 9.27 -10.82
C ILE A 69 -7.35 9.05 -11.40
N GLY A 70 -6.62 10.14 -11.66
CA GLY A 70 -5.30 10.09 -12.27
C GLY A 70 -5.03 11.21 -13.26
N PRO A 71 -4.03 11.04 -14.15
CA PRO A 71 -3.70 12.01 -15.18
C PRO A 71 -4.93 12.43 -16.01
N GLY A 72 -5.11 13.73 -16.19
CA GLY A 72 -6.24 14.28 -16.95
C GLY A 72 -7.60 14.27 -16.23
N THR A 73 -7.65 13.84 -14.96
CA THR A 73 -8.86 13.98 -14.12
C THR A 73 -8.73 15.19 -13.19
N GLU A 74 -9.84 15.59 -12.56
CA GLU A 74 -9.83 16.62 -11.48
C GLU A 74 -8.87 16.24 -10.35
N CYS A 75 -8.76 14.94 -10.11
CA CYS A 75 -7.96 14.31 -9.08
C CYS A 75 -6.62 13.83 -9.65
N ALA A 76 -5.78 14.76 -10.08
CA ALA A 76 -4.49 14.45 -10.68
C ALA A 76 -3.50 13.88 -9.65
N ILE A 77 -3.10 12.63 -9.88
CA ILE A 77 -2.09 11.85 -9.15
C ILE A 77 -1.18 11.13 -10.17
N PRO A 78 0.06 10.72 -9.81
CA PRO A 78 0.98 10.03 -10.72
C PRO A 78 0.65 8.53 -10.88
N ALA A 79 -0.64 8.21 -10.99
CA ALA A 79 -1.16 6.86 -11.16
C ALA A 79 -2.57 6.93 -11.76
N THR A 80 -3.05 5.83 -12.32
CA THR A 80 -4.48 5.63 -12.55
C THR A 80 -5.03 4.76 -11.43
N LEU A 81 -5.92 5.34 -10.62
CA LEU A 81 -6.57 4.65 -9.50
C LEU A 81 -8.05 4.44 -9.83
N PRO A 82 -8.53 3.18 -9.93
CA PRO A 82 -9.94 2.92 -10.17
C PRO A 82 -10.79 3.27 -8.94
N THR A 83 -12.03 3.68 -9.19
CA THR A 83 -13.03 3.90 -8.14
C THR A 83 -14.22 2.97 -8.33
N ALA A 84 -14.83 2.59 -7.21
CA ALA A 84 -16.02 1.74 -7.20
C ALA A 84 -17.27 2.53 -7.59
N ALA A 85 -18.35 1.82 -7.95
CA ALA A 85 -19.64 2.45 -8.25
C ALA A 85 -20.15 3.28 -7.06
N LYS A 86 -20.61 4.51 -7.33
CA LYS A 86 -21.10 5.48 -6.33
C LYS A 86 -20.06 5.95 -5.31
N TRP A 87 -18.77 5.71 -5.57
CA TRP A 87 -17.67 6.35 -4.87
C TRP A 87 -17.21 7.55 -5.68
N THR A 88 -17.45 8.75 -5.16
CA THR A 88 -17.30 9.98 -5.94
C THR A 88 -16.00 10.69 -5.57
N PRO A 89 -15.02 10.78 -6.49
CA PRO A 89 -13.83 11.58 -6.28
C PRO A 89 -14.18 13.05 -6.05
N LYS A 90 -13.44 13.69 -5.15
CA LYS A 90 -13.44 15.14 -4.97
C LYS A 90 -12.00 15.60 -4.89
N ASP A 91 -11.65 16.59 -5.71
CA ASP A 91 -10.36 17.24 -5.59
C ASP A 91 -10.23 17.90 -4.21
N ALA A 92 -9.16 17.55 -3.52
CA ALA A 92 -8.84 18.03 -2.19
C ALA A 92 -7.67 19.03 -2.23
N SER A 93 -7.19 19.40 -3.42
CA SER A 93 -6.03 20.29 -3.59
C SER A 93 -6.28 21.70 -3.07
N SER A 94 -7.53 22.16 -3.10
CA SER A 94 -7.95 23.46 -2.56
C SER A 94 -7.73 23.60 -1.06
N TYR A 95 -7.71 22.49 -0.29
CA TYR A 95 -7.39 22.50 1.14
C TYR A 95 -5.91 22.78 1.42
N ARG A 96 -5.04 22.65 0.39
CA ARG A 96 -3.57 22.84 0.48
C ARG A 96 -2.93 22.08 1.64
N TRP A 97 -3.51 20.93 1.99
CA TRP A 97 -3.04 20.12 3.09
C TRP A 97 -1.77 19.37 2.69
N SER A 98 -0.71 19.57 3.46
CA SER A 98 0.53 18.79 3.35
C SER A 98 1.19 18.63 4.71
N THR A 99 1.82 17.50 4.97
CA THR A 99 2.55 17.21 6.21
C THR A 99 3.60 16.14 5.94
N GLY A 100 4.84 16.40 6.37
CA GLY A 100 5.93 15.42 6.28
C GLY A 100 6.19 14.86 4.87
N GLY A 101 5.92 15.65 3.82
CA GLY A 101 6.05 15.22 2.42
C GLY A 101 4.81 14.53 1.83
N LEU A 102 3.78 14.24 2.64
CA LEU A 102 2.47 13.82 2.13
C LEU A 102 1.67 15.05 1.72
N THR A 103 1.04 15.01 0.54
CA THR A 103 0.09 16.02 0.07
C THR A 103 -1.25 15.36 -0.19
N LEU A 104 -2.33 15.84 0.42
CA LEU A 104 -3.67 15.32 0.17
C LEU A 104 -4.11 15.79 -1.22
N ARG A 105 -4.44 14.82 -2.08
CA ARG A 105 -4.87 15.10 -3.45
C ARG A 105 -6.36 14.93 -3.61
N CYS A 106 -6.91 13.84 -3.07
CA CYS A 106 -8.32 13.52 -3.25
C CYS A 106 -8.96 12.89 -2.03
N GLU A 107 -10.24 13.19 -1.88
CA GLU A 107 -11.15 12.43 -1.02
C GLU A 107 -12.19 11.78 -1.92
N ILE A 108 -12.26 10.45 -1.90
CA ILE A 108 -13.26 9.68 -2.64
C ILE A 108 -14.40 9.40 -1.67
N ASP A 109 -15.51 10.11 -1.86
CA ASP A 109 -16.68 10.11 -0.96
C ASP A 109 -17.45 8.80 -1.05
N ALA A 110 -17.57 8.13 0.10
CA ALA A 110 -18.27 6.86 0.26
C ALA A 110 -19.78 7.02 0.46
N LYS A 111 -20.25 8.23 0.83
CA LYS A 111 -21.66 8.49 1.18
C LYS A 111 -22.65 8.09 0.09
N PRO A 112 -22.41 8.37 -1.21
CA PRO A 112 -23.35 7.95 -2.24
C PRO A 112 -23.44 6.42 -2.39
N ALA A 113 -22.46 5.68 -1.90
CA ALA A 113 -22.45 4.22 -1.83
C ALA A 113 -23.09 3.66 -0.53
N GLY A 114 -23.53 4.52 0.39
CA GLY A 114 -24.15 4.13 1.66
C GLY A 114 -23.18 3.87 2.80
N ALA A 115 -21.89 4.22 2.65
CA ALA A 115 -20.89 4.14 3.72
C ALA A 115 -20.51 5.55 4.21
N ILE A 116 -20.05 5.68 5.45
CA ILE A 116 -19.58 6.95 6.01
C ILE A 116 -18.05 7.01 5.88
N GLY A 117 -17.55 8.15 5.40
CA GLY A 117 -16.12 8.42 5.30
C GLY A 117 -15.64 8.64 3.88
N PHE A 118 -14.32 8.59 3.72
CA PHE A 118 -13.63 8.84 2.46
C PHE A 118 -12.46 7.86 2.33
N ILE A 119 -12.24 7.34 1.12
CA ILE A 119 -10.89 6.88 0.76
C ILE A 119 -10.08 8.14 0.47
N ARG A 120 -9.00 8.35 1.22
CA ARG A 120 -8.13 9.51 1.05
C ARG A 120 -6.88 9.11 0.29
N VAL A 121 -6.54 9.94 -0.69
CA VAL A 121 -5.42 9.71 -1.60
C VAL A 121 -4.43 10.84 -1.45
N PHE A 122 -3.21 10.47 -1.08
CA PHE A 122 -2.08 11.36 -0.91
C PHE A 122 -1.05 11.07 -1.99
N THR A 123 -0.28 12.09 -2.33
CA THR A 123 0.98 11.93 -3.06
C THR A 123 2.15 12.21 -2.16
N TYR A 124 3.27 11.57 -2.43
CA TYR A 124 4.54 11.80 -1.74
C TYR A 124 5.69 11.82 -2.73
N GLU A 125 6.75 12.54 -2.38
CA GLU A 125 7.97 12.61 -3.18
C GLU A 125 8.90 11.44 -2.83
N GLY A 126 9.66 10.98 -3.82
CA GLY A 126 10.60 9.87 -3.65
C GLY A 126 9.97 8.48 -3.84
N THR A 127 10.75 7.44 -3.54
CA THR A 127 10.40 6.04 -3.80
C THR A 127 10.19 5.22 -2.52
N ASP A 128 10.36 5.81 -1.35
CA ASP A 128 10.25 5.11 -0.05
C ASP A 128 8.80 5.07 0.43
N ALA A 129 8.14 3.94 0.17
CA ALA A 129 6.76 3.71 0.57
C ALA A 129 6.62 3.54 2.10
N GLN A 130 7.59 2.92 2.75
CA GLN A 130 7.64 2.73 4.21
C GLN A 130 7.73 4.08 4.91
N GLN A 131 8.56 5.00 4.43
CA GLN A 131 8.64 6.34 4.98
C GLN A 131 7.31 7.11 4.82
N ALA A 132 6.68 7.05 3.64
CA ALA A 132 5.38 7.69 3.42
C ALA A 132 4.32 7.15 4.38
N LEU A 133 4.29 5.84 4.59
CA LEU A 133 3.38 5.19 5.53
C LEU A 133 3.66 5.61 6.98
N ALA A 134 4.93 5.68 7.40
CA ALA A 134 5.31 6.13 8.74
C ALA A 134 4.85 7.58 9.00
N VAL A 135 4.97 8.47 8.01
CA VAL A 135 4.45 9.85 8.10
C VAL A 135 2.93 9.85 8.25
N LEU A 136 2.21 9.00 7.51
CA LEU A 136 0.77 8.86 7.67
C LEU A 136 0.42 8.45 9.10
N MET A 137 1.12 7.49 9.69
CA MET A 137 0.80 6.96 11.03
C MET A 137 0.76 8.03 12.11
N ILE A 138 1.70 8.98 12.05
CA ILE A 138 1.79 10.08 13.02
C ILE A 138 0.91 11.28 12.63
N THR A 139 0.27 11.24 11.46
CA THR A 139 -0.56 12.35 10.98
C THR A 139 -1.94 12.32 11.66
N PRO A 140 -2.33 13.36 12.42
CA PRO A 140 -3.64 13.43 13.03
C PRO A 140 -4.77 13.28 12.01
N LEU A 141 -5.91 12.71 12.44
CA LEU A 141 -7.12 12.42 11.63
C LEU A 141 -6.98 11.29 10.60
N PHE A 142 -5.80 11.09 10.00
CA PHE A 142 -5.61 10.07 8.95
C PHE A 142 -4.92 8.82 9.46
N GLY A 143 -3.93 8.99 10.33
CA GLY A 143 -3.11 7.92 10.90
C GLY A 143 -3.66 7.26 12.16
N GLY A 144 -2.84 6.41 12.74
CA GLY A 144 -3.12 5.68 13.97
C GLY A 144 -2.02 4.69 14.30
N LYS A 145 -2.20 3.98 15.41
CA LYS A 145 -1.30 2.88 15.79
C LYS A 145 -1.45 1.73 14.79
N THR A 146 -0.35 1.22 14.25
CA THR A 146 -0.36 0.02 13.41
C THR A 146 -0.61 -1.25 14.23
N THR A 147 -1.43 -2.16 13.71
CA THR A 147 -1.64 -3.52 14.24
C THR A 147 -0.95 -4.60 13.43
N GLY A 148 -0.56 -4.29 12.19
CA GLY A 148 0.20 -5.16 11.32
C GLY A 148 0.67 -4.39 10.09
N GLU A 149 1.82 -4.78 9.55
CA GLU A 149 2.38 -4.26 8.30
C GLU A 149 2.86 -5.43 7.43
N ARG A 150 2.76 -5.26 6.12
CA ARG A 150 3.35 -6.20 5.17
C ARG A 150 3.88 -5.48 3.94
N GLU A 151 4.99 -5.99 3.42
CA GLU A 151 5.47 -5.63 2.09
C GLU A 151 4.64 -6.34 1.03
N ILE A 152 4.24 -5.60 0.00
CA ILE A 152 3.44 -6.12 -1.11
C ILE A 152 3.87 -5.49 -2.44
N THR A 153 3.53 -6.14 -3.54
CA THR A 153 3.64 -5.54 -4.87
C THR A 153 2.30 -4.92 -5.27
N ILE A 154 2.32 -3.65 -5.67
CA ILE A 154 1.13 -2.86 -6.03
C ILE A 154 1.38 -2.25 -7.41
N GLY A 155 0.55 -2.56 -8.40
CA GLY A 155 0.71 -2.00 -9.76
C GLY A 155 2.11 -2.22 -10.37
N GLY A 156 2.79 -3.32 -10.01
CA GLY A 156 4.16 -3.62 -10.45
C GLY A 156 5.27 -2.85 -9.70
N LYS A 157 4.95 -2.08 -8.67
CA LYS A 157 5.90 -1.39 -7.79
C LYS A 157 5.99 -2.10 -6.44
N SER A 158 7.17 -2.05 -5.81
CA SER A 158 7.28 -2.37 -4.38
C SER A 158 6.44 -1.39 -3.58
N GLY A 159 5.74 -1.90 -2.58
CA GLY A 159 4.88 -1.13 -1.70
C GLY A 159 4.76 -1.76 -0.32
N VAL A 160 4.06 -1.05 0.55
CA VAL A 160 3.76 -1.47 1.91
C VAL A 160 2.28 -1.29 2.18
N GLU A 161 1.71 -2.17 2.99
CA GLU A 161 0.34 -2.09 3.49
C GLU A 161 0.32 -2.21 5.00
N ALA A 162 -0.49 -1.38 5.66
CA ALA A 162 -0.68 -1.41 7.10
C ALA A 162 -2.16 -1.55 7.46
N ALA A 163 -2.41 -2.33 8.51
CA ALA A 163 -3.68 -2.34 9.24
C ALA A 163 -3.57 -1.42 10.46
N LEU A 164 -4.58 -0.57 10.67
CA LEU A 164 -4.61 0.44 11.72
C LEU A 164 -5.59 0.05 12.81
N ALA A 165 -5.14 0.17 14.06
CA ALA A 165 -5.98 0.01 15.22
C ALA A 165 -7.15 1.00 15.18
N ALA A 166 -8.30 0.58 15.69
CA ALA A 166 -9.41 1.49 15.93
C ALA A 166 -8.98 2.62 16.88
N ASN A 167 -9.35 3.85 16.52
CA ASN A 167 -9.29 5.01 17.41
C ASN A 167 -10.59 5.82 17.26
N MET A 168 -10.59 7.10 17.64
CA MET A 168 -11.75 7.98 17.49
C MET A 168 -12.27 8.14 16.05
N ASN A 169 -11.48 7.77 15.03
CA ASN A 169 -11.87 7.75 13.61
C ASN A 169 -12.07 6.30 13.08
N GLY A 170 -12.28 5.34 13.99
CA GLY A 170 -12.48 3.92 13.72
C GLY A 170 -11.23 3.18 13.18
N PRO A 171 -11.37 1.90 12.80
CA PRO A 171 -10.26 1.10 12.26
C PRO A 171 -9.91 1.55 10.84
N GLY A 172 -8.73 1.15 10.35
CA GLY A 172 -8.28 1.58 9.03
C GLY A 172 -7.30 0.65 8.35
N ARG A 173 -7.08 0.91 7.07
CA ARG A 173 -6.08 0.22 6.25
C ARG A 173 -5.48 1.19 5.26
N ALA A 174 -4.16 1.13 5.09
CA ALA A 174 -3.42 2.05 4.24
C ALA A 174 -2.41 1.28 3.38
N PHE A 175 -2.21 1.72 2.15
CA PHE A 175 -1.09 1.26 1.32
C PHE A 175 -0.32 2.43 0.72
N ALA A 176 0.96 2.22 0.44
CA ALA A 176 1.80 3.16 -0.27
C ALA A 176 2.61 2.43 -1.35
N ALA A 177 2.67 3.01 -2.55
CA ALA A 177 3.53 2.58 -3.65
C ALA A 177 3.61 3.68 -4.72
N GLY A 178 4.74 3.74 -5.45
CA GLY A 178 4.86 4.56 -6.67
C GLY A 178 4.50 6.05 -6.49
N GLY A 179 4.75 6.63 -5.32
CA GLY A 179 4.44 8.04 -5.03
C GLY A 179 2.97 8.31 -4.66
N VAL A 180 2.16 7.27 -4.49
CA VAL A 180 0.76 7.35 -4.07
C VAL A 180 0.56 6.59 -2.77
N LEU A 181 -0.12 7.23 -1.82
CA LEU A 181 -0.57 6.62 -0.57
C LEU A 181 -2.08 6.70 -0.50
N VAL A 182 -2.73 5.60 -0.15
CA VAL A 182 -4.19 5.51 -0.02
C VAL A 182 -4.55 4.99 1.36
N VAL A 183 -5.49 5.63 2.03
CA VAL A 183 -6.02 5.18 3.32
C VAL A 183 -7.54 5.14 3.32
N TRP A 184 -8.07 4.04 3.82
CA TRP A 184 -9.48 3.86 4.15
C TRP A 184 -9.64 3.75 5.66
N ARG A 185 -10.67 4.42 6.19
CA ARG A 185 -11.13 4.26 7.57
C ARG A 185 -12.66 4.24 7.57
N GLY A 186 -13.26 3.32 8.31
CA GLY A 186 -14.68 3.39 8.67
C GLY A 186 -14.82 4.03 10.04
N ALA A 187 -15.96 4.67 10.35
CA ALA A 187 -16.17 5.25 11.68
C ALA A 187 -16.24 4.16 12.77
N ASP A 188 -16.64 2.95 12.38
CA ASP A 188 -16.59 1.73 13.18
C ASP A 188 -16.14 0.52 12.34
N GLU A 189 -16.19 -0.67 12.94
CA GLU A 189 -15.77 -1.92 12.30
C GLU A 189 -16.68 -2.35 11.14
N ASP A 190 -17.98 -2.12 11.24
CA ASP A 190 -18.95 -2.50 10.21
C ASP A 190 -18.83 -1.58 9.00
N GLU A 191 -18.69 -0.28 9.22
CA GLU A 191 -18.40 0.68 8.15
C GLU A 191 -17.06 0.40 7.48
N PHE A 192 -16.03 0.08 8.28
CA PHE A 192 -14.72 -0.27 7.74
C PHE A 192 -14.83 -1.48 6.81
N LYS A 193 -15.50 -2.55 7.24
CA LYS A 193 -15.75 -3.75 6.43
C LYS A 193 -16.58 -3.43 5.17
N ALA A 194 -17.60 -2.59 5.29
CA ALA A 194 -18.46 -2.21 4.18
C ALA A 194 -17.70 -1.43 3.08
N GLY A 195 -16.75 -0.57 3.47
CA GLY A 195 -15.91 0.16 2.52
C GLY A 195 -14.70 -0.60 1.99
N LEU A 196 -14.31 -1.70 2.65
CA LEU A 196 -13.12 -2.46 2.32
C LEU A 196 -13.07 -2.98 0.87
N PRO A 197 -14.17 -3.43 0.23
CA PRO A 197 -14.17 -3.81 -1.19
C PRO A 197 -13.69 -2.70 -2.15
N ALA A 198 -14.01 -1.43 -1.85
CA ALA A 198 -13.56 -0.30 -2.66
C ALA A 198 -12.07 -0.01 -2.45
N TYR A 199 -11.58 -0.15 -1.22
CA TYR A 199 -10.14 -0.07 -0.91
C TYR A 199 -9.35 -1.22 -1.59
N VAL A 200 -9.87 -2.44 -1.55
CA VAL A 200 -9.23 -3.58 -2.22
C VAL A 200 -9.16 -3.35 -3.72
N LEU A 201 -10.24 -2.88 -4.36
CA LEU A 201 -10.23 -2.48 -5.77
C LEU A 201 -9.10 -1.46 -6.05
N ALA A 202 -9.04 -0.39 -5.27
CA ALA A 202 -8.02 0.65 -5.40
C ALA A 202 -6.60 0.05 -5.33
N ARG A 203 -6.33 -0.81 -4.35
CA ARG A 203 -5.01 -1.42 -4.16
C ARG A 203 -4.65 -2.43 -5.26
N THR A 204 -5.58 -3.26 -5.69
CA THR A 204 -5.28 -4.38 -6.61
C THR A 204 -5.27 -3.96 -8.07
N ALA A 205 -5.92 -2.84 -8.43
CA ALA A 205 -6.08 -2.42 -9.81
C ALA A 205 -5.50 -1.03 -10.13
N ILE A 206 -4.78 -0.40 -9.20
CA ILE A 206 -3.98 0.79 -9.49
C ILE A 206 -2.85 0.46 -10.49
N SER A 207 -2.58 1.39 -11.39
CA SER A 207 -1.43 1.35 -12.30
C SER A 207 -0.63 2.65 -12.24
N PHE A 208 0.70 2.56 -12.31
CA PHE A 208 1.62 3.70 -12.27
C PHE A 208 2.17 4.03 -13.66
#